data_AF-A0A3D2FN89-F1
#
_entry.id   AF-A0A3D2FN89-F1
#
_cell.length_a   1.000
_cell.length_b   1.000
_cell.length_c   1.000
_cell.angle_alpha   90.00
_cell.angle_beta   90.00
_cell.angle_gamma   90.00
#
_symmetry.space_group_name_H-M   'P 1'
#
loop_
_entity.id
_entity.type
_entity.pdbx_description
1 polymer ?
#
loop_
_entity_poly.entity_id
_entity_poly.type
_entity_poly.pdbx_seq_one_letter_code
_entity_poly.pdbx_strand_id
1 'polypeptide(L)' 'MTIPGVGPVTAERIILHREDYGRYNSVEDLLNVKGIGPKTLKKIRTYIKIED' A
#
# COMPACT_ATOMS: atom_id res chain seq x y z
N MET A 1 -7.58 5.14 13.04
CA MET A 1 -7.10 6.05 11.98
C MET A 1 -7.20 5.29 10.66
N THR A 2 -7.98 5.78 9.69
CA THR A 2 -8.19 5.10 8.40
C THR A 2 -7.42 5.85 7.31
N ILE A 3 -6.64 5.16 6.49
CA ILE A 3 -5.95 5.76 5.35
C ILE A 3 -7.00 6.02 4.23
N PRO A 4 -7.16 7.26 3.74
CA PRO A 4 -8.18 7.56 2.73
C PRO A 4 -8.01 6.71 1.47
N GLY A 5 -9.06 5.96 1.09
CA GLY A 5 -9.00 5.08 -0.10
C GLY A 5 -8.35 3.71 0.14
N VAL A 6 -8.01 3.37 1.39
CA VAL A 6 -7.62 2.02 1.81
C VAL A 6 -8.67 1.49 2.78
N GLY A 7 -9.56 0.65 2.26
CA GLY A 7 -10.52 -0.11 3.08
C GLY A 7 -9.92 -1.44 3.58
N PRO A 8 -10.68 -2.21 4.38
CA PRO A 8 -10.22 -3.47 4.97
C PRO A 8 -9.64 -4.46 3.96
N VAL A 9 -10.31 -4.64 2.81
CA VAL A 9 -9.86 -5.55 1.74
C VAL A 9 -8.53 -5.10 1.12
N THR A 10 -8.32 -3.80 0.93
CA THR A 10 -7.05 -3.29 0.40
C THR A 10 -5.95 -3.43 1.44
N ALA A 11 -6.24 -3.17 2.71
CA ALA A 11 -5.29 -3.35 3.81
C ALA A 11 -4.82 -4.81 3.92
N GLU A 12 -5.75 -5.77 3.87
CA GLU A 12 -5.44 -7.20 3.85
C GLU A 12 -4.50 -7.56 2.68
N ARG A 13 -4.78 -7.04 1.48
CA ARG A 13 -3.91 -7.28 0.31
C ARG A 13 -2.51 -6.69 0.43
N ILE A 14 -2.35 -5.55 1.11
CA ILE A 14 -1.02 -4.99 1.40
C ILE A 14 -0.24 -5.95 2.32
N ILE A 15 -0.91 -6.50 3.34
CA ILE A 15 -0.28 -7.45 4.27
C ILE A 15 0.12 -8.73 3.54
N LEU A 16 -0.81 -9.35 2.80
CA LEU A 16 -0.54 -10.59 2.06
C LEU A 16 0.58 -10.41 1.04
N HIS A 17 0.56 -9.32 0.26
CA HIS A 17 1.64 -9.05 -0.69
C HIS A 17 3.00 -8.90 0.02
N ARG A 18 3.05 -8.30 1.20
CA ARG A 18 4.30 -8.21 1.97
C ARG A 18 4.75 -9.58 2.49
N GLU A 19 3.83 -10.46 2.85
CA GLU A 19 4.14 -11.82 3.29
C GLU A 19 4.67 -12.68 2.13
N ASP A 20 4.06 -12.57 0.95
CA ASP A 20 4.42 -13.35 -0.23
C ASP A 20 5.71 -12.89 -0.91
N TYR A 21 5.93 -11.57 -0.99
CA TYR A 21 7.01 -10.97 -1.78
C TYR A 21 8.09 -10.26 -0.93
N GLY A 22 7.89 -10.18 0.38
CA GLY A 22 8.80 -9.50 1.30
C GLY A 22 8.52 -8.00 1.46
N ARG A 23 9.49 -7.30 2.05
CA ARG A 23 9.37 -5.86 2.38
C ARG A 23 9.27 -5.00 1.11
N TYR A 24 8.52 -3.90 1.23
CA TYR A 24 8.52 -2.84 0.23
C TYR A 24 9.80 -2.01 0.36
N ASN A 25 10.45 -1.73 -0.76
CA ASN A 25 11.65 -0.89 -0.86
C ASN A 25 11.28 0.56 -1.19
N SER A 26 10.11 0.76 -1.81
CA SER A 26 9.59 2.07 -2.16
C SER A 26 8.09 2.16 -1.91
N VAL A 27 7.55 3.38 -1.82
CA VAL A 27 6.11 3.58 -1.77
C VAL A 27 5.45 3.15 -3.08
N GLU A 28 6.16 3.31 -4.20
CA GLU A 28 5.72 2.92 -5.54
C GLU A 28 5.47 1.41 -5.67
N ASP A 29 6.14 0.57 -4.86
CA ASP A 29 5.94 -0.88 -4.86
C ASP A 29 4.50 -1.27 -4.52
N LEU A 30 3.75 -0.40 -3.82
CA LEU A 30 2.33 -0.61 -3.54
C LEU A 30 1.45 -0.64 -4.80
N LEU A 31 1.94 -0.19 -5.96
CA LEU A 31 1.24 -0.35 -7.24
C LEU A 31 1.09 -1.81 -7.67
N ASN A 32 1.89 -2.72 -7.11
CA ASN A 32 1.75 -4.15 -7.33
C ASN A 32 0.60 -4.77 -6.53
N VAL A 33 0.01 -4.03 -5.57
CA VAL A 33 -1.11 -4.49 -4.75
C VAL A 33 -2.44 -4.24 -5.46
N LYS A 34 -3.19 -5.32 -5.73
CA LYS A 34 -4.51 -5.24 -6.39
C LYS A 34 -5.46 -4.31 -5.64
N GLY A 35 -5.88 -3.23 -6.31
CA GLY A 35 -6.76 -2.20 -5.75
C GLY A 35 -6.04 -0.88 -5.42
N ILE A 36 -4.72 -0.84 -5.53
CA ILE A 36 -3.92 0.38 -5.43
C ILE A 36 -3.47 0.78 -6.84
N GLY A 37 -4.22 1.67 -7.48
CA GLY A 37 -3.79 2.32 -8.71
C GLY A 37 -3.07 3.65 -8.45
N PRO A 38 -2.52 4.30 -9.50
CA PRO A 38 -1.80 5.57 -9.36
C PRO A 38 -2.61 6.66 -8.65
N LYS A 39 -3.92 6.72 -8.87
CA LYS A 39 -4.82 7.67 -8.20
C LYS A 39 -4.93 7.40 -6.69
N THR A 40 -5.02 6.14 -6.29
CA THR A 40 -5.04 5.73 -4.89
C THR A 40 -3.70 6.02 -4.25
N LEU A 41 -2.60 5.61 -4.90
CA LEU A 41 -1.24 5.86 -4.42
C LEU A 41 -1.00 7.35 -4.15
N LYS A 42 -1.36 8.23 -5.09
CA LYS A 42 -1.22 9.68 -4.93
C LYS A 42 -1.98 10.22 -3.70
N LYS A 43 -3.16 9.68 -3.39
CA LYS A 43 -3.96 10.09 -2.22
C LYS A 43 -3.35 9.63 -0.90
N ILE A 44 -2.72 8.46 -0.88
CA ILE A 44 -2.23 7.83 0.34
C ILE A 44 -0.75 8.11 0.62
N ARG A 45 0.00 8.63 -0.36
CA ARG A 45 1.46 8.85 -0.28
C ARG A 45 1.91 9.63 0.96
N THR A 46 1.12 10.60 1.43
CA THR A 46 1.44 11.40 2.62
C THR A 46 1.15 10.69 3.95
N TYR A 47 0.49 9.53 3.92
CA TYR A 47 0.10 8.75 5.10
C TYR A 47 1.00 7.54 5.33
N ILE A 48 1.97 7.31 4.45
CA ILE A 48 2.82 6.12 4.45
C ILE A 48 4.28 6.52 4.28
N LYS A 49 5.16 5.75 4.90
CA LYS A 49 6.61 5.85 4.75
C LYS A 49 7.20 4.44 4.70
N ILE A 50 8.35 4.32 4.06
CA ILE A 50 9.23 3.17 4.23
C ILE A 50 10.19 3.53 5.37
N GLU A 51 10.39 2.61 6.31
CA GLU A 51 11.39 2.74 7.37
C GLU A 51 12.56 1.82 7.04
N ASP A 52 13.77 2.28 7.39
CA ASP A 52 15.02 1.53 7.25
C ASP A 52 15.07 0.29 8.18
#